data_AF-A0AAW1MXU8-F1
#
_entry.id   AF-A0AAW1MXU8-F1
#
_cell.length_a   1.000
_cell.length_b   1.000
_cell.length_c   1.000
_cell.angle_alpha   90.00
_cell.angle_beta   90.00
_cell.angle_gamma   90.00
#
_symmetry.space_group_name_H-M   'P 1'
#
loop_
_entity.id
_entity.type
_entity.pdbx_description
1 polymer ?
#
loop_
_entity_poly.entity_id
_entity_poly.type
_entity_poly.pdbx_seq_one_letter_code
_entity_poly.pdbx_strand_id
1 'polypeptide(L)'
;MQTVKLEPLNNSKEIEYVEKWGLRVNDLKNVPSEFTGNPLYLNFLRVVAKDPKLFENFSRFKLYEEVVNSKIKRSFARNPHFNSDNVENMKQSFEELALLRLFGKKQTKDVLVSISSKLLFTDQIRTKLLFTDQIRTGIITGVDDTIPIFIHFTFVEYFVSQWFVRSLEKPLLKQYAINFYKQLLIDKHARILEIEFEQSSLQNAIVEGKVLRVQQMLRDNLQCLEYIDRFNRTVLHIAAIHCRYHTHRHDPGYKILDKILQSMKNFITYDYISKHDMSGMTWAEYVNKEVFENMVLNNLFTTVEEYLKTEAQKCGRKW
;
A
#
# COMPACT_ATOMS: atom_id res chain seq x y z
N MET A 1 -14.77 -11.98 28.64
CA MET A 1 -14.59 -12.13 27.18
C MET A 1 -13.16 -12.62 26.96
N GLN A 2 -12.97 -13.84 26.44
CA GLN A 2 -11.64 -14.39 26.17
C GLN A 2 -11.26 -14.06 24.73
N THR A 3 -10.07 -13.47 24.52
CA THR A 3 -9.51 -13.25 23.19
C THR A 3 -8.75 -14.50 22.78
N VAL A 4 -9.20 -15.18 21.73
CA VAL A 4 -8.47 -16.30 21.12
C VAL A 4 -7.64 -15.75 19.97
N LYS A 5 -6.31 -15.88 20.06
CA LYS A 5 -5.40 -15.52 18.97
C LYS A 5 -5.19 -16.74 18.08
N LEU A 6 -5.45 -16.59 16.79
CA LEU A 6 -5.10 -17.60 15.79
C LEU A 6 -3.60 -17.51 15.54
N GLU A 7 -2.88 -18.58 15.87
CA GLU A 7 -1.45 -18.67 15.56
C GLU A 7 -1.26 -19.07 14.09
N PRO A 8 -0.15 -18.64 13.45
CA PRO A 8 0.21 -19.10 12.11
C PRO A 8 0.28 -20.63 12.05
N LEU A 9 0.21 -21.17 10.84
CA LEU A 9 0.57 -22.58 10.63
C LEU A 9 2.02 -22.80 11.09
N ASN A 10 2.35 -24.02 11.52
CA ASN A 10 3.69 -24.38 11.99
C ASN A 10 4.43 -25.21 10.95
N ASN A 11 5.74 -25.05 10.87
CA ASN A 11 6.60 -25.59 9.79
C ASN A 11 6.35 -27.07 9.43
N SER A 12 6.07 -27.95 10.40
CA SER A 12 5.84 -29.37 10.11
C SER A 12 4.50 -29.66 9.42
N LYS A 13 3.43 -28.91 9.76
CA LYS A 13 2.13 -29.04 9.11
C LYS A 13 2.06 -28.25 7.80
N GLU A 14 2.87 -27.19 7.69
CA GLU A 14 3.01 -26.41 6.46
C GLU A 14 3.53 -27.26 5.30
N ILE A 15 4.56 -28.09 5.51
CA ILE A 15 5.13 -28.94 4.45
C ILE A 15 4.07 -29.88 3.89
N GLU A 16 3.36 -30.63 4.75
CA GLU A 16 2.31 -31.56 4.31
C GLU A 16 1.17 -30.83 3.58
N TYR A 17 0.79 -29.64 4.08
CA TYR A 17 -0.27 -28.83 3.48
C TYR A 17 0.12 -28.25 2.11
N VAL A 18 1.36 -27.75 1.99
CA VAL A 18 1.96 -27.21 0.76
C VAL A 18 2.08 -28.29 -0.30
N GLU A 19 2.59 -29.48 0.06
CA GLU A 19 2.76 -30.61 -0.87
C GLU A 19 1.41 -31.15 -1.36
N LYS A 20 0.41 -31.29 -0.47
CA LYS A 20 -0.96 -31.68 -0.85
C LYS A 20 -1.61 -30.72 -1.85
N TRP A 21 -1.15 -29.47 -1.90
CA TRP A 21 -1.68 -28.42 -2.79
C TRP A 21 -0.89 -28.29 -4.09
N GLY A 22 0.08 -29.17 -4.33
CA GLY A 22 0.91 -29.20 -5.54
C GLY A 22 1.97 -28.09 -5.60
N LEU A 23 2.26 -27.45 -4.46
CA LEU A 23 3.37 -26.51 -4.32
C LEU A 23 4.62 -27.29 -3.92
N ARG A 24 5.74 -27.05 -4.59
CA ARG A 24 7.03 -27.63 -4.19
C ARG A 24 7.64 -26.73 -3.13
N VAL A 25 8.01 -27.27 -1.97
CA VAL A 25 8.63 -26.51 -0.87
C VAL A 25 9.87 -25.73 -1.35
N ASN A 26 10.66 -26.33 -2.25
CA ASN A 26 11.83 -25.68 -2.85
C ASN A 26 11.50 -24.42 -3.66
N ASP A 27 10.31 -24.35 -4.26
CA ASP A 27 9.85 -23.18 -5.01
C ASP A 27 9.52 -22.02 -4.05
N LEU A 28 9.23 -22.31 -2.77
CA LEU A 28 8.87 -21.32 -1.76
C LEU A 28 10.04 -20.80 -0.91
N LYS A 29 11.28 -21.25 -1.18
CA LYS A 29 12.46 -20.91 -0.35
C LYS A 29 12.73 -19.40 -0.20
N ASN A 30 12.28 -18.61 -1.16
CA ASN A 30 12.45 -17.16 -1.19
C ASN A 30 11.18 -16.40 -0.76
N VAL A 31 10.09 -17.12 -0.49
CA VAL A 31 8.82 -16.53 -0.06
C VAL A 31 8.91 -16.26 1.45
N PRO A 32 8.63 -15.03 1.91
CA PRO A 32 8.67 -14.73 3.35
C PRO A 32 7.68 -15.61 4.14
N SER A 33 8.07 -16.00 5.35
CA SER A 33 7.30 -16.94 6.17
C SER A 33 5.88 -16.46 6.50
N GLU A 34 5.65 -15.13 6.51
CA GLU A 34 4.31 -14.57 6.69
C GLU A 34 3.32 -15.01 5.59
N PHE A 35 3.80 -15.33 4.39
CA PHE A 35 2.97 -15.82 3.29
C PHE A 35 2.81 -17.34 3.31
N THR A 36 3.80 -18.07 3.81
CA THR A 36 3.73 -19.54 3.92
C THR A 36 2.97 -19.99 5.16
N GLY A 37 2.94 -19.18 6.23
CA GLY A 37 2.21 -19.46 7.47
C GLY A 37 0.74 -19.04 7.46
N ASN A 38 0.28 -18.34 6.42
CA ASN A 38 -1.09 -17.83 6.29
C ASN A 38 -1.87 -18.60 5.22
N PRO A 39 -2.99 -19.28 5.57
CA PRO A 39 -3.79 -20.05 4.61
C PRO A 39 -4.28 -19.28 3.39
N LEU A 40 -4.58 -17.98 3.53
CA LEU A 40 -4.98 -17.14 2.40
C LEU A 40 -3.84 -17.00 1.39
N TYR A 41 -2.65 -16.66 1.88
CA TYR A 41 -1.48 -16.48 1.02
C TYR A 41 -1.00 -17.80 0.42
N LEU A 42 -1.09 -18.91 1.15
CA LEU A 42 -0.88 -20.25 0.56
C LEU A 42 -1.81 -20.54 -0.61
N ASN A 43 -3.09 -20.14 -0.51
CA ASN A 43 -4.02 -20.26 -1.64
C ASN A 43 -3.64 -19.35 -2.81
N PHE A 44 -3.11 -18.17 -2.55
CA PHE A 44 -2.60 -17.27 -3.59
C PHE A 44 -1.36 -17.85 -4.28
N LEU A 45 -0.38 -18.33 -3.51
CA LEU A 45 0.80 -19.02 -4.01
C LEU A 45 0.41 -20.22 -4.89
N ARG A 46 -0.58 -21.02 -4.48
CA ARG A 46 -1.11 -22.12 -5.29
C ARG A 46 -1.68 -21.65 -6.62
N VAL A 47 -2.40 -20.53 -6.66
CA VAL A 47 -3.01 -20.00 -7.89
C VAL A 47 -1.95 -19.63 -8.94
N VAL A 48 -0.77 -19.22 -8.49
CA VAL A 48 0.33 -18.70 -9.32
C VAL A 48 1.52 -19.66 -9.46
N ALA A 49 1.48 -20.81 -8.79
CA ALA A 49 2.52 -21.85 -8.76
C ALA A 49 3.04 -22.31 -10.13
N LYS A 50 2.30 -22.05 -11.20
CA LYS A 50 2.67 -22.39 -12.57
C LYS A 50 3.76 -21.48 -13.15
N ASP A 51 4.06 -20.35 -12.50
CA ASP A 51 5.14 -19.46 -12.88
C ASP A 51 6.23 -19.41 -11.78
N PRO A 52 7.28 -20.26 -11.89
CA PRO A 52 8.37 -20.30 -10.92
C PRO A 52 9.12 -18.97 -10.78
N LYS A 53 9.14 -18.12 -11.83
CA LYS A 53 9.87 -16.84 -11.81
C LYS A 53 9.28 -15.87 -10.80
N LEU A 54 8.00 -16.02 -10.46
CA LEU A 54 7.35 -15.20 -9.45
C LEU A 54 8.02 -15.34 -8.07
N PHE A 55 8.56 -16.53 -7.77
CA PHE A 55 9.20 -16.79 -6.48
C PHE A 55 10.67 -16.33 -6.43
N GLU A 56 11.30 -16.04 -7.56
CA GLU A 56 12.67 -15.51 -7.59
C GLU A 56 12.72 -14.05 -7.11
N ASN A 57 11.73 -13.25 -7.50
CA ASN A 57 11.61 -11.83 -7.15
C ASN A 57 10.27 -11.55 -6.50
N PHE A 58 9.98 -12.31 -5.44
CA PHE A 58 8.70 -12.31 -4.75
C PHE A 58 8.40 -10.94 -4.15
N SER A 59 7.17 -10.47 -4.36
CA SER A 59 6.62 -9.32 -3.66
C SER A 59 5.12 -9.52 -3.41
N ARG A 60 4.58 -8.96 -2.32
CA ARG A 60 3.14 -9.01 -2.00
C ARG A 60 2.30 -8.47 -3.16
N PHE A 61 2.73 -7.34 -3.72
CA PHE A 61 2.04 -6.71 -4.83
C PHE A 61 2.04 -7.58 -6.10
N LYS A 62 3.18 -8.17 -6.47
CA LYS A 62 3.27 -9.10 -7.61
C LYS A 62 2.43 -10.35 -7.39
N LEU A 63 2.42 -10.89 -6.17
CA LEU A 63 1.56 -12.03 -5.83
C LEU A 63 0.09 -11.68 -6.07
N TYR A 64 -0.39 -10.52 -5.60
CA TYR A 64 -1.75 -10.07 -5.85
C TYR A 64 -2.04 -9.85 -7.34
N GLU A 65 -1.13 -9.19 -8.06
CA GLU A 65 -1.26 -8.96 -9.48
C GLU A 65 -1.41 -10.27 -10.27
N GLU A 66 -0.56 -11.25 -10.00
CA GLU A 66 -0.63 -12.56 -10.67
C GLU A 66 -1.88 -13.35 -10.30
N VAL A 67 -2.33 -13.29 -9.04
CA VAL A 67 -3.59 -13.91 -8.61
C VAL A 67 -4.78 -13.28 -9.34
N VAL A 68 -4.82 -11.94 -9.43
CA VAL A 68 -5.88 -11.20 -10.13
C VAL A 68 -5.86 -11.53 -11.61
N ASN A 69 -4.70 -11.47 -12.27
CA ASN A 69 -4.54 -11.82 -13.68
C ASN A 69 -5.01 -13.25 -13.96
N SER A 70 -4.61 -14.21 -13.11
CA SER A 70 -5.01 -15.62 -13.21
C SER A 70 -6.53 -15.79 -13.06
N LYS A 71 -7.15 -15.10 -12.10
CA LYS A 71 -8.61 -15.13 -11.88
C LYS A 71 -9.38 -14.53 -13.05
N ILE A 72 -8.96 -13.37 -13.54
CA ILE A 72 -9.58 -12.70 -14.69
C ILE A 72 -9.46 -13.58 -15.94
N LYS A 73 -8.26 -14.09 -16.24
CA LYS A 73 -8.01 -14.99 -17.38
C LYS A 73 -8.88 -16.25 -17.32
N ARG A 74 -9.04 -16.86 -16.14
CA ARG A 74 -9.92 -18.04 -15.97
C ARG A 74 -11.40 -17.71 -16.19
N SER A 75 -11.85 -16.54 -15.78
CA SER A 75 -13.23 -16.07 -16.03
C SER A 75 -13.49 -15.97 -17.53
N PHE A 76 -12.55 -15.37 -18.25
CA PHE A 76 -12.66 -15.18 -19.70
C PHE A 76 -12.37 -16.42 -20.54
N ALA A 77 -11.56 -17.38 -20.09
CA ALA A 77 -11.37 -18.64 -20.81
C ALA A 77 -12.68 -19.41 -21.02
N ARG A 78 -13.74 -19.06 -20.28
CA ARG A 78 -15.10 -19.59 -20.41
C ARG A 78 -15.99 -18.77 -21.34
N ASN A 79 -15.49 -17.67 -21.91
CA ASN A 79 -16.21 -16.73 -22.77
C ASN A 79 -15.46 -16.54 -24.11
N PRO A 80 -16.04 -16.94 -25.26
CA PRO A 80 -15.37 -16.93 -26.57
C PRO A 80 -15.05 -15.53 -27.14
N HIS A 81 -15.56 -14.45 -26.55
CA HIS A 81 -15.33 -13.07 -27.02
C HIS A 81 -14.15 -12.35 -26.30
N PHE A 82 -13.12 -13.09 -25.92
CA PHE A 82 -11.97 -12.57 -25.17
C PHE A 82 -11.04 -11.69 -26.03
N ASN A 83 -10.73 -10.48 -25.54
CA ASN A 83 -9.60 -9.67 -26.00
C ASN A 83 -8.85 -9.06 -24.80
N SER A 84 -7.63 -8.54 -25.02
CA SER A 84 -6.80 -7.93 -23.97
C SER A 84 -7.42 -6.68 -23.36
N ASP A 85 -8.14 -5.90 -24.15
CA ASP A 85 -8.80 -4.66 -23.70
C ASP A 85 -9.87 -4.95 -22.63
N ASN A 86 -10.50 -6.13 -22.68
CA ASN A 86 -11.46 -6.58 -21.68
C ASN A 86 -10.80 -6.85 -20.31
N VAL A 87 -9.52 -7.24 -20.27
CA VAL A 87 -8.80 -7.48 -19.00
C VAL A 87 -8.52 -6.17 -18.30
N GLU A 88 -7.98 -5.20 -19.01
CA GLU A 88 -7.66 -3.89 -18.43
C GLU A 88 -8.94 -3.19 -17.97
N ASN A 89 -9.96 -3.11 -18.83
CA ASN A 89 -11.26 -2.56 -18.45
C ASN A 89 -11.86 -3.24 -17.20
N MET A 90 -11.68 -4.55 -17.06
CA MET A 90 -12.14 -5.29 -15.88
C MET A 90 -11.35 -4.91 -14.62
N LYS A 91 -10.02 -4.75 -14.71
CA LYS A 91 -9.19 -4.25 -13.60
C LYS A 91 -9.62 -2.85 -13.16
N GLN A 92 -9.77 -1.92 -14.11
CA GLN A 92 -10.23 -0.56 -13.81
C GLN A 92 -11.60 -0.58 -13.12
N SER A 93 -12.50 -1.45 -13.55
CA SER A 93 -13.78 -1.59 -12.86
C SER A 93 -13.64 -2.16 -11.45
N PHE A 94 -12.71 -3.10 -11.19
CA PHE A 94 -12.45 -3.57 -9.82
C PHE A 94 -11.86 -2.49 -8.92
N GLU A 95 -11.03 -1.60 -9.45
CA GLU A 95 -10.50 -0.44 -8.75
C GLU A 95 -11.60 0.53 -8.30
N GLU A 96 -12.52 0.87 -9.19
CA GLU A 96 -13.68 1.72 -8.87
C GLU A 96 -14.55 1.10 -7.77
N LEU A 97 -14.76 -0.21 -7.85
CA LEU A 97 -15.51 -0.99 -6.85
C LEU A 97 -14.78 -1.07 -5.52
N ALA A 98 -13.45 -1.17 -5.54
CA ALA A 98 -12.62 -1.18 -4.34
C ALA A 98 -12.64 0.18 -3.64
N LEU A 99 -12.57 1.29 -4.39
CA LEU A 99 -12.76 2.64 -3.84
C LEU A 99 -14.14 2.78 -3.19
N LEU A 100 -15.20 2.35 -3.87
CA LEU A 100 -16.56 2.40 -3.35
C LEU A 100 -16.69 1.60 -2.05
N ARG A 101 -16.07 0.42 -1.98
CA ARG A 101 -16.04 -0.41 -0.77
C ARG A 101 -15.31 0.27 0.38
N LEU A 102 -14.19 0.93 0.09
CA LEU A 102 -13.32 1.50 1.11
C LEU A 102 -13.82 2.83 1.66
N PHE A 103 -14.16 3.76 0.78
CA PHE A 103 -14.53 5.12 1.16
C PHE A 103 -16.04 5.36 1.22
N GLY A 104 -16.84 4.47 0.64
CA GLY A 104 -18.29 4.61 0.59
C GLY A 104 -18.79 5.55 -0.52
N LYS A 105 -20.09 5.44 -0.81
CA LYS A 105 -20.75 6.11 -1.95
C LYS A 105 -20.65 7.64 -1.93
N LYS A 106 -20.70 8.26 -0.75
CA LYS A 106 -20.70 9.72 -0.63
C LYS A 106 -19.34 10.30 -1.01
N GLN A 107 -18.26 9.66 -0.58
CA GLN A 107 -16.89 10.10 -0.78
C GLN A 107 -16.38 9.79 -2.19
N THR A 108 -16.86 8.72 -2.82
CA THR A 108 -16.42 8.33 -4.17
C THR A 108 -17.22 8.95 -5.30
N LYS A 109 -18.31 9.66 -4.99
CA LYS A 109 -19.26 10.19 -5.98
C LYS A 109 -18.57 10.99 -7.09
N ASP A 110 -17.84 12.01 -6.69
CA ASP A 110 -17.26 12.97 -7.63
C ASP A 110 -16.14 12.34 -8.46
N VAL A 111 -15.39 11.41 -7.86
CA VAL A 111 -14.35 10.62 -8.54
C VAL A 111 -14.96 9.74 -9.62
N LEU A 112 -15.98 8.95 -9.26
CA LEU A 112 -16.62 8.00 -10.17
C LEU A 112 -17.34 8.72 -11.34
N VAL A 113 -17.87 9.93 -11.10
CA VAL A 113 -18.39 10.81 -12.16
C VAL A 113 -17.25 11.31 -13.07
N SER A 114 -16.12 11.74 -12.49
CA SER A 114 -15.00 12.33 -13.25
C SER A 114 -14.30 11.35 -14.20
N ILE A 115 -14.22 10.06 -13.85
CA ILE A 115 -13.60 9.02 -14.67
C ILE A 115 -14.50 8.51 -15.81
N SER A 116 -15.64 9.17 -16.06
CA SER A 116 -16.65 8.75 -17.05
C SER A 116 -17.09 7.29 -16.86
N SER A 117 -17.01 6.76 -15.63
CA SER A 117 -17.36 5.36 -15.39
C SER A 117 -18.85 5.20 -15.68
N LYS A 118 -19.19 4.29 -16.60
CA LYS A 118 -20.57 3.83 -16.84
C LYS A 118 -21.19 3.15 -15.60
N LEU A 119 -20.50 3.14 -14.46
CA LEU A 119 -20.97 2.72 -13.14
C LEU A 119 -21.73 3.89 -12.46
N LEU A 120 -22.68 4.50 -13.17
CA LEU A 120 -23.46 5.61 -12.63
C LEU A 120 -24.56 5.11 -11.68
N PHE A 121 -24.21 5.10 -10.38
CA PHE A 121 -25.03 5.38 -9.18
C PHE A 121 -26.54 5.10 -9.16
N THR A 122 -26.98 3.97 -9.71
CA THR A 122 -28.36 3.46 -9.58
C THR A 122 -28.35 1.95 -9.36
N ASP A 123 -29.51 1.32 -9.18
CA ASP A 123 -29.73 -0.15 -9.11
C ASP A 123 -28.95 -0.96 -10.18
N GLN A 124 -28.47 -0.28 -11.22
CA GLN A 124 -27.52 -0.76 -12.22
C GLN A 124 -26.20 -1.29 -11.66
N ILE A 125 -25.66 -0.88 -10.50
CA ILE A 125 -24.44 -1.54 -9.94
C ILE A 125 -24.76 -2.98 -9.58
N ARG A 126 -25.89 -3.19 -8.89
CA ARG A 126 -26.38 -4.51 -8.52
C ARG A 126 -26.69 -5.33 -9.77
N THR A 127 -27.41 -4.77 -10.74
CA THR A 127 -27.68 -5.42 -12.03
C THR A 127 -26.39 -5.74 -12.77
N LYS A 128 -25.48 -4.79 -12.92
CA LYS A 128 -24.19 -4.97 -13.60
C LYS A 128 -23.38 -6.06 -12.90
N LEU A 129 -23.18 -6.02 -11.58
CA LEU A 129 -22.41 -7.05 -10.89
C LEU A 129 -23.08 -8.44 -10.92
N LEU A 130 -24.40 -8.51 -10.72
CA LEU A 130 -25.13 -9.78 -10.77
C LEU A 130 -25.16 -10.42 -12.17
N PHE A 131 -25.05 -9.60 -13.23
CA PHE A 131 -25.10 -10.06 -14.62
C PHE A 131 -23.75 -9.95 -15.36
N THR A 132 -22.64 -9.57 -14.71
CA THR A 132 -21.31 -9.48 -15.35
C THR A 132 -20.39 -10.63 -14.99
N ASP A 133 -19.34 -10.78 -15.81
CA ASP A 133 -18.20 -11.67 -15.59
C ASP A 133 -17.37 -11.33 -14.34
N GLN A 134 -17.70 -10.25 -13.62
CA GLN A 134 -16.97 -9.78 -12.43
C GLN A 134 -17.17 -10.70 -11.23
N ILE A 135 -18.41 -11.15 -10.95
CA ILE A 135 -18.66 -12.17 -9.90
C ILE A 135 -18.00 -13.51 -10.29
N ARG A 136 -18.00 -13.84 -11.58
CA ARG A 136 -17.41 -15.10 -12.09
C ARG A 136 -15.90 -15.21 -11.88
N THR A 137 -15.20 -14.08 -11.72
CA THR A 137 -13.76 -14.09 -11.35
C THR A 137 -13.50 -14.68 -9.96
N GLY A 138 -14.52 -14.70 -9.08
CA GLY A 138 -14.35 -15.07 -7.67
C GLY A 138 -13.46 -14.10 -6.89
N ILE A 139 -13.41 -12.83 -7.32
CA ILE A 139 -12.83 -11.70 -6.56
C ILE A 139 -13.93 -11.01 -5.75
N ILE A 140 -15.11 -10.83 -6.35
CA ILE A 140 -16.32 -10.32 -5.71
C ILE A 140 -17.30 -11.48 -5.56
N THR A 141 -17.89 -11.63 -4.37
CA THR A 141 -18.86 -12.70 -4.06
C THR A 141 -20.31 -12.21 -4.10
N GLY A 142 -20.53 -10.90 -4.06
CA GLY A 142 -21.87 -10.34 -4.09
C GLY A 142 -21.88 -8.82 -3.94
N VAL A 143 -23.07 -8.29 -3.64
CA VAL A 143 -23.32 -6.86 -3.40
C VAL A 143 -24.25 -6.74 -2.21
N ASP A 144 -23.91 -5.85 -1.28
CA ASP A 144 -24.72 -5.48 -0.11
C ASP A 144 -25.04 -4.00 -0.18
N ASP A 145 -26.31 -3.63 -0.30
CA ASP A 145 -26.78 -2.25 -0.47
C ASP A 145 -25.92 -1.39 -1.43
N THR A 146 -25.71 -1.87 -2.66
CA THR A 146 -24.85 -1.27 -3.70
C THR A 146 -23.33 -1.28 -3.43
N ILE A 147 -22.88 -1.82 -2.30
CA ILE A 147 -21.48 -1.97 -1.94
C ILE A 147 -20.98 -3.37 -2.36
N PRO A 148 -19.91 -3.48 -3.17
CA PRO A 148 -19.38 -4.78 -3.57
C PRO A 148 -18.77 -5.52 -2.37
N ILE A 149 -19.07 -6.81 -2.27
CA ILE A 149 -18.49 -7.72 -1.27
C ILE A 149 -17.33 -8.46 -1.93
N PHE A 150 -16.12 -8.04 -1.60
CA PHE A 150 -14.91 -8.76 -2.00
C PHE A 150 -14.75 -10.04 -1.16
N ILE A 151 -14.28 -11.11 -1.79
CA ILE A 151 -14.04 -12.40 -1.11
C ILE A 151 -13.03 -12.25 0.05
N HIS A 152 -12.11 -11.30 -0.08
CA HIS A 152 -11.18 -10.93 0.97
C HIS A 152 -10.81 -9.44 0.83
N PHE A 153 -10.60 -8.77 1.98
CA PHE A 153 -10.32 -7.33 1.99
C PHE A 153 -8.99 -6.97 1.31
N THR A 154 -8.01 -7.88 1.27
CA THR A 154 -6.73 -7.66 0.57
C THR A 154 -6.88 -7.34 -0.92
N PHE A 155 -7.97 -7.80 -1.57
CA PHE A 155 -8.26 -7.37 -2.94
C PHE A 155 -8.65 -5.90 -3.00
N VAL A 156 -9.42 -5.40 -2.03
CA VAL A 156 -9.74 -3.97 -1.91
C VAL A 156 -8.44 -3.18 -1.76
N GLU A 157 -7.56 -3.63 -0.88
CA GLU A 157 -6.27 -2.97 -0.65
C GLU A 157 -5.44 -2.92 -1.94
N TYR A 158 -5.26 -4.05 -2.63
CA TYR A 158 -4.53 -4.12 -3.91
C TYR A 158 -5.13 -3.20 -4.99
N PHE A 159 -6.44 -3.25 -5.21
CA PHE A 159 -7.08 -2.47 -6.26
C PHE A 159 -7.07 -0.97 -5.94
N VAL A 160 -7.23 -0.58 -4.68
CA VAL A 160 -7.06 0.82 -4.30
C VAL A 160 -5.62 1.27 -4.53
N SER A 161 -4.62 0.46 -4.15
CA SER A 161 -3.20 0.75 -4.45
C SER A 161 -2.98 0.94 -5.95
N GLN A 162 -3.49 0.05 -6.81
CA GLN A 162 -3.40 0.19 -8.28
C GLN A 162 -4.03 1.49 -8.77
N TRP A 163 -5.22 1.81 -8.28
CA TRP A 163 -5.91 3.04 -8.64
C TRP A 163 -5.07 4.27 -8.32
N PHE A 164 -4.44 4.30 -7.14
CA PHE A 164 -3.59 5.39 -6.71
C PHE A 164 -2.40 5.59 -7.64
N VAL A 165 -1.65 4.52 -7.93
CA VAL A 165 -0.48 4.57 -8.84
C VAL A 165 -0.89 5.20 -10.17
N ARG A 166 -1.97 4.70 -10.78
CA ARG A 166 -2.47 5.22 -12.06
C ARG A 166 -2.99 6.66 -11.96
N SER A 167 -3.60 7.03 -10.84
CA SER A 167 -4.27 8.33 -10.69
C SER A 167 -3.28 9.46 -10.45
N LEU A 168 -2.11 9.17 -9.87
CA LEU A 168 -1.05 10.15 -9.67
C LEU A 168 -0.46 10.67 -10.99
N GLU A 169 -0.50 9.86 -12.06
CA GLU A 169 -0.05 10.21 -13.41
C GLU A 169 -1.08 11.05 -14.19
N LYS A 170 -2.34 11.11 -13.72
CA LYS A 170 -3.46 11.76 -14.42
C LYS A 170 -3.85 13.06 -13.72
N PRO A 171 -3.63 14.26 -14.32
CA PRO A 171 -3.88 15.54 -13.66
C PRO A 171 -5.27 15.68 -13.03
N LEU A 172 -6.32 15.21 -13.73
CA LEU A 172 -7.71 15.25 -13.24
C LEU A 172 -7.96 14.35 -12.03
N LEU A 173 -7.26 13.22 -11.93
CA LEU A 173 -7.44 12.25 -10.84
C LEU A 173 -6.49 12.48 -9.68
N LYS A 174 -5.38 13.19 -9.92
CA LYS A 174 -4.35 13.49 -8.95
C LYS A 174 -4.92 14.13 -7.69
N GLN A 175 -5.80 15.14 -7.83
CA GLN A 175 -6.41 15.81 -6.68
C GLN A 175 -7.25 14.87 -5.81
N TYR A 176 -8.00 13.97 -6.45
CA TYR A 176 -8.80 12.98 -5.75
C TYR A 176 -7.93 11.93 -5.05
N ALA A 177 -6.85 11.50 -5.71
CA ALA A 177 -5.86 10.62 -5.11
C ALA A 177 -5.31 11.25 -3.83
N ILE A 178 -4.83 12.50 -3.87
CA ILE A 178 -4.34 13.17 -2.66
C ILE A 178 -5.39 13.19 -1.54
N ASN A 179 -6.64 13.50 -1.86
CA ASN A 179 -7.71 13.58 -0.87
C ASN A 179 -7.98 12.23 -0.21
N PHE A 180 -7.99 11.14 -0.99
CA PHE A 180 -8.11 9.78 -0.43
C PHE A 180 -6.87 9.35 0.32
N TYR A 181 -5.67 9.72 -0.14
CA TYR A 181 -4.43 9.42 0.55
C TYR A 181 -4.45 10.03 1.96
N LYS A 182 -4.81 11.31 2.08
CA LYS A 182 -5.00 11.99 3.36
C LYS A 182 -5.99 11.28 4.27
N GLN A 183 -7.10 10.78 3.72
CA GLN A 183 -8.06 10.00 4.50
C GLN A 183 -7.45 8.67 4.98
N LEU A 184 -6.74 7.93 4.12
CA LEU A 184 -6.11 6.66 4.49
C LEU A 184 -5.07 6.81 5.57
N LEU A 185 -4.34 7.92 5.57
CA LEU A 185 -3.39 8.22 6.61
C LEU A 185 -4.07 8.32 7.98
N ILE A 186 -5.25 8.94 8.04
CA ILE A 186 -6.00 9.16 9.27
C ILE A 186 -6.73 7.89 9.72
N ASP A 187 -7.14 7.05 8.77
CA ASP A 187 -7.99 5.89 9.00
C ASP A 187 -7.21 4.63 9.41
N LYS A 188 -7.92 3.64 9.95
CA LYS A 188 -7.43 2.28 10.25
C LYS A 188 -6.93 1.52 9.01
N HIS A 189 -7.16 2.07 7.83
CA HIS A 189 -6.80 1.50 6.53
C HIS A 189 -5.46 2.00 5.99
N ALA A 190 -4.66 2.71 6.79
CA ALA A 190 -3.31 3.14 6.43
C ALA A 190 -2.40 2.01 5.89
N ARG A 191 -2.66 0.75 6.27
CA ARG A 191 -1.99 -0.45 5.74
C ARG A 191 -2.06 -0.61 4.22
N ILE A 192 -3.06 -0.04 3.56
CA ILE A 192 -3.17 -0.03 2.08
C ILE A 192 -1.99 0.68 1.44
N LEU A 193 -1.47 1.70 2.12
CA LEU A 193 -0.30 2.43 1.68
C LEU A 193 0.97 1.56 1.76
N GLU A 194 0.93 0.43 2.46
CA GLU A 194 2.10 -0.40 2.71
C GLU A 194 2.35 -1.50 1.68
N ILE A 195 1.36 -1.77 0.84
CA ILE A 195 1.41 -2.88 -0.12
C ILE A 195 2.53 -2.72 -1.17
N GLU A 196 2.98 -1.49 -1.44
CA GLU A 196 3.94 -1.18 -2.51
C GLU A 196 5.35 -0.81 -2.02
N PHE A 197 5.64 -0.97 -0.72
CA PHE A 197 6.97 -0.59 -0.18
C PHE A 197 8.13 -1.47 -0.69
N GLU A 198 7.83 -2.53 -1.43
CA GLU A 198 8.75 -3.64 -1.66
C GLU A 198 9.83 -3.41 -2.73
N GLN A 199 9.90 -2.21 -3.31
CA GLN A 199 10.85 -1.90 -4.39
C GLN A 199 12.18 -1.30 -3.93
N SER A 200 12.25 -0.75 -2.70
CA SER A 200 13.49 -0.22 -2.12
C SER A 200 13.89 -1.00 -0.88
N SER A 201 15.13 -1.46 -0.83
CA SER A 201 15.70 -2.15 0.33
C SER A 201 15.65 -1.30 1.60
N LEU A 202 15.74 0.04 1.48
CA LEU A 202 15.65 0.95 2.62
C LEU A 202 14.20 1.08 3.09
N GLN A 203 13.26 1.28 2.16
CA GLN A 203 11.84 1.38 2.50
C GLN A 203 11.35 0.09 3.18
N ASN A 204 11.78 -1.07 2.68
CA ASN A 204 11.52 -2.35 3.34
C ASN A 204 12.10 -2.39 4.76
N ALA A 205 13.36 -1.98 4.94
CA ALA A 205 13.98 -1.96 6.28
C ALA A 205 13.23 -1.02 7.25
N ILE A 206 12.66 0.08 6.75
CA ILE A 206 11.83 1.00 7.53
C ILE A 206 10.54 0.33 7.97
N VAL A 207 9.83 -0.30 7.05
CA VAL A 207 8.51 -0.93 7.29
C VAL A 207 8.64 -2.14 8.21
N GLU A 208 9.73 -2.89 8.06
CA GLU A 208 10.08 -4.01 8.93
C GLU A 208 10.56 -3.55 10.33
N GLY A 209 10.73 -2.25 10.57
CA GLY A 209 11.23 -1.73 11.84
C GLY A 209 12.70 -2.08 12.13
N LYS A 210 13.52 -2.41 11.12
CA LYS A 210 14.91 -2.86 11.30
C LYS A 210 15.88 -1.68 11.47
N VAL A 211 15.86 -1.06 12.65
CA VAL A 211 16.65 0.14 12.99
C VAL A 211 18.13 0.04 12.58
N LEU A 212 18.82 -1.04 12.96
CA LEU A 212 20.25 -1.20 12.66
C LEU A 212 20.52 -1.33 11.16
N ARG A 213 19.63 -1.98 10.42
CA ARG A 213 19.73 -2.13 8.97
C ARG A 213 19.54 -0.78 8.27
N VAL A 214 18.54 0.00 8.69
CA VAL A 214 18.33 1.38 8.20
C VAL A 214 19.57 2.22 8.44
N GLN A 215 20.15 2.18 9.65
CA GLN A 215 21.37 2.92 9.97
C GLN A 215 22.56 2.51 9.09
N GLN A 216 22.75 1.21 8.89
CA GLN A 216 23.81 0.69 8.03
C GLN A 216 23.65 1.21 6.60
N MET A 217 22.46 1.09 6.03
CA MET A 217 22.19 1.51 4.65
C MET A 217 22.38 3.02 4.44
N LEU A 218 21.95 3.84 5.40
CA LEU A 218 22.16 5.30 5.35
C LEU A 218 23.63 5.69 5.46
N ARG A 219 24.46 4.91 6.16
CA ARG A 219 25.93 5.12 6.19
C ARG A 219 26.58 4.74 4.87
N ASP A 220 26.16 3.61 4.30
CA ASP A 220 26.80 3.04 3.12
C ASP A 220 26.43 3.79 1.83
N ASN A 221 25.19 4.28 1.73
CA ASN A 221 24.70 4.96 0.54
C ASN A 221 23.63 5.99 0.88
N LEU A 222 23.99 7.26 1.02
CA LEU A 222 23.00 8.32 1.29
C LEU A 222 22.05 8.60 0.11
N GLN A 223 22.41 8.28 -1.14
CA GLN A 223 21.53 8.47 -2.31
C GLN A 223 20.23 7.67 -2.21
N CYS A 224 20.19 6.61 -1.39
CA CYS A 224 18.95 5.88 -1.15
C CYS A 224 17.83 6.75 -0.53
N LEU A 225 18.17 7.90 0.07
CA LEU A 225 17.22 8.90 0.58
C LEU A 225 16.44 9.62 -0.53
N GLU A 226 16.98 9.69 -1.75
CA GLU A 226 16.36 10.33 -2.91
C GLU A 226 15.36 9.41 -3.61
N TYR A 227 15.25 8.16 -3.16
CA TYR A 227 14.32 7.20 -3.75
C TYR A 227 12.87 7.63 -3.52
N ILE A 228 12.13 7.69 -4.62
CA ILE A 228 10.69 7.97 -4.67
C ILE A 228 10.00 6.70 -5.16
N ASP A 229 9.00 6.24 -4.41
CA ASP A 229 8.22 5.07 -4.83
C ASP A 229 7.12 5.41 -5.84
N ARG A 230 6.36 4.38 -6.24
CA ARG A 230 5.26 4.51 -7.23
C ARG A 230 4.07 5.34 -6.75
N PHE A 231 3.97 5.59 -5.46
CA PHE A 231 3.00 6.54 -4.90
C PHE A 231 3.56 7.95 -4.79
N ASN A 232 4.71 8.23 -5.41
CA ASN A 232 5.42 9.49 -5.32
C ASN A 232 5.85 9.82 -3.87
N ARG A 233 6.15 8.79 -3.06
CA ARG A 233 6.55 8.96 -1.66
C ARG A 233 8.05 8.79 -1.50
N THR A 234 8.64 9.73 -0.79
CA THR A 234 10.04 9.63 -0.35
C THR A 234 10.20 8.66 0.81
N VAL A 235 11.43 8.23 1.06
CA VAL A 235 11.84 7.47 2.26
C VAL A 235 11.29 8.07 3.56
N LEU A 236 11.27 9.39 3.66
CA LEU A 236 10.82 10.10 4.84
C LEU A 236 9.30 9.99 5.07
N HIS A 237 8.50 9.99 4.00
CA HIS A 237 7.07 9.71 4.10
C HIS A 237 6.83 8.30 4.65
N ILE A 238 7.59 7.31 4.18
CA ILE A 238 7.46 5.93 4.63
C ILE A 238 7.80 5.82 6.12
N ALA A 239 8.88 6.47 6.55
CA ALA A 239 9.28 6.50 7.95
C ALA A 239 8.24 7.17 8.84
N ALA A 240 7.62 8.27 8.38
CA ALA A 240 6.57 8.96 9.11
C ALA A 240 5.32 8.08 9.28
N ILE A 241 4.87 7.41 8.21
CA ILE A 241 3.74 6.46 8.26
C ILE A 241 4.06 5.31 9.23
N HIS A 242 5.25 4.73 9.11
CA HIS A 242 5.65 3.64 10.00
C HIS A 242 5.69 4.09 11.47
N CYS A 243 6.25 5.28 11.75
CA CYS A 243 6.33 5.87 13.08
C CYS A 243 4.94 6.05 13.74
N ARG A 244 3.91 6.34 12.96
CA ARG A 244 2.54 6.56 13.46
C ARG A 244 1.95 5.36 14.20
N TYR A 245 2.38 4.14 13.86
CA TYR A 245 1.88 2.93 14.54
C TYR A 245 2.55 2.64 15.88
N HIS A 246 3.54 3.46 16.26
CA HIS A 246 4.30 3.30 17.49
C HIS A 246 3.88 4.37 18.50
N THR A 247 3.64 3.97 19.74
CA THR A 247 3.10 4.84 20.79
C THR A 247 4.17 5.42 21.70
N HIS A 248 5.39 4.88 21.68
CA HIS A 248 6.47 5.26 22.58
C HIS A 248 7.71 5.73 21.83
N ARG A 249 8.40 6.75 22.36
CA ARG A 249 9.64 7.30 21.79
C ARG A 249 10.78 6.28 21.63
N HIS A 250 10.75 5.19 22.40
CA HIS A 250 11.76 4.14 22.33
C HIS A 250 11.48 3.09 21.25
N ASP A 251 10.31 3.17 20.62
CA ASP A 251 9.89 2.23 19.60
C ASP A 251 10.73 2.37 18.33
N PRO A 252 10.87 1.29 17.55
CA PRO A 252 11.67 1.27 16.33
C PRO A 252 11.30 2.40 15.35
N GLY A 253 10.01 2.73 15.21
CA GLY A 253 9.55 3.75 14.26
C GLY A 253 10.12 5.15 14.53
N TYR A 254 10.12 5.59 15.78
CA TYR A 254 10.70 6.88 16.18
C TYR A 254 12.21 6.93 15.90
N LYS A 255 12.92 5.85 16.25
CA LYS A 255 14.37 5.74 16.02
C LYS A 255 14.71 5.77 14.53
N ILE A 256 13.91 5.11 13.70
CA ILE A 256 14.08 5.11 12.25
C ILE A 256 13.84 6.50 11.67
N LEU A 257 12.74 7.14 12.05
CA LEU A 257 12.40 8.49 11.59
C LEU A 257 13.49 9.51 11.97
N ASP A 258 13.93 9.50 13.23
CA ASP A 258 15.03 10.36 13.71
C ASP A 258 16.32 10.16 12.91
N LYS A 259 16.68 8.90 12.61
CA LYS A 259 17.88 8.62 11.83
C LYS A 259 17.79 9.11 10.39
N ILE A 260 16.64 8.97 9.75
CA ILE A 260 16.42 9.47 8.39
C ILE A 260 16.50 11.00 8.37
N LEU A 261 15.87 11.68 9.35
CA LEU A 261 15.95 13.14 9.48
C LEU A 261 17.39 13.62 9.66
N GLN A 262 18.17 12.96 10.53
CA GLN A 262 19.60 13.28 10.74
C GLN A 262 20.42 13.07 9.47
N SER A 263 20.21 11.97 8.74
CA SER A 263 20.93 11.70 7.49
C SER A 263 20.55 12.68 6.38
N MET A 264 19.27 13.02 6.24
CA MET A 264 18.81 14.01 5.26
C MET A 264 19.40 15.39 5.53
N LYS A 265 19.53 15.82 6.80
CA LYS A 265 20.19 17.08 7.19
C LYS A 265 21.63 17.20 6.65
N ASN A 266 22.33 16.08 6.57
CA ASN A 266 23.73 16.03 6.16
C ASN A 266 23.91 15.87 4.65
N PHE A 267 22.88 15.36 3.94
CA PHE A 267 22.99 14.93 2.56
C PHE A 267 22.22 15.82 1.58
N ILE A 268 21.02 16.27 1.96
CA ILE A 268 20.05 16.88 1.05
C ILE A 268 19.88 18.37 1.42
N THR A 269 19.93 19.26 0.42
CA THR A 269 19.59 20.68 0.62
C THR A 269 18.09 20.82 0.90
N TYR A 270 17.71 21.75 1.77
CA TYR A 270 16.31 22.01 2.16
C TYR A 270 15.37 22.16 0.96
N ASP A 271 15.88 22.71 -0.15
CA ASP A 271 15.22 22.83 -1.44
C ASP A 271 14.64 21.52 -1.99
N TYR A 272 15.25 20.37 -1.72
CA TYR A 272 14.73 19.07 -2.17
C TYR A 272 13.50 18.64 -1.35
N ILE A 273 13.50 18.92 -0.04
CA ILE A 273 12.38 18.60 0.87
C ILE A 273 11.17 19.50 0.57
N SER A 274 11.41 20.74 0.12
CA SER A 274 10.35 21.68 -0.26
C SER A 274 9.87 21.51 -1.70
N LYS A 275 10.71 21.02 -2.63
CA LYS A 275 10.35 20.83 -4.05
C LYS A 275 9.73 19.47 -4.37
N HIS A 276 9.98 18.44 -3.57
CA HIS A 276 9.31 17.14 -3.74
C HIS A 276 7.94 17.15 -3.08
N ASP A 277 7.04 17.78 -3.83
CA ASP A 277 5.64 17.92 -3.54
C ASP A 277 4.91 16.60 -3.80
N MET A 278 4.21 16.10 -2.79
CA MET A 278 3.04 15.25 -3.03
C MET A 278 1.92 16.14 -3.56
N SER A 279 2.10 16.66 -4.78
CA SER A 279 1.01 17.14 -5.62
C SER A 279 0.09 18.22 -5.00
N GLY A 280 0.65 19.17 -4.26
CA GLY A 280 -0.03 20.30 -3.62
C GLY A 280 0.01 20.23 -2.10
N MET A 281 0.87 19.40 -1.51
CA MET A 281 1.16 19.37 -0.08
C MET A 281 2.64 19.06 0.12
N THR A 282 3.37 20.06 0.59
CA THR A 282 4.77 19.93 1.00
C THR A 282 4.90 18.94 2.16
N TRP A 283 6.07 18.32 2.29
CA TRP A 283 6.37 17.45 3.44
C TRP A 283 6.16 18.18 4.78
N ALA A 284 6.43 19.49 4.83
CA ALA A 284 6.18 20.34 5.99
C ALA A 284 4.68 20.41 6.35
N GLU A 285 3.79 20.55 5.37
CA GLU A 285 2.34 20.57 5.60
C GLU A 285 1.80 19.20 6.02
N TYR A 286 2.28 18.12 5.42
CA TYR A 286 1.90 16.76 5.78
C TYR A 286 2.31 16.41 7.22
N VAL A 287 3.55 16.72 7.59
CA VAL A 287 4.07 16.39 8.92
C VAL A 287 3.54 17.34 9.99
N ASN A 288 3.34 18.64 9.71
CA ASN A 288 2.70 19.57 10.64
C ASN A 288 1.26 19.16 10.98
N LYS A 289 0.48 18.75 9.97
CA LYS A 289 -0.95 18.47 10.15
C LYS A 289 -1.23 17.08 10.72
N GLU A 290 -0.51 16.05 10.28
CA GLU A 290 -0.93 14.66 10.52
C GLU A 290 -0.01 13.88 11.47
N VAL A 291 1.26 14.31 11.58
CA VAL A 291 2.28 13.64 12.38
C VAL A 291 2.57 14.42 13.66
N PHE A 292 2.60 15.76 13.60
CA PHE A 292 2.91 16.62 14.74
C PHE A 292 1.74 16.82 15.69
N GLU A 293 0.49 16.96 15.22
CA GLU A 293 -0.67 17.06 16.13
C GLU A 293 -0.77 15.83 17.08
N ASN A 294 -0.28 14.66 16.65
CA ASN A 294 -0.19 13.45 17.49
C ASN A 294 1.15 13.30 18.26
N MET A 295 2.24 13.92 17.79
CA MET A 295 3.55 13.90 18.48
C MET A 295 3.70 15.01 19.55
N VAL A 296 2.79 15.99 19.63
CA VAL A 296 2.71 17.02 20.69
C VAL A 296 2.19 16.42 22.00
N LEU A 297 2.88 15.41 22.50
CA LEU A 297 2.74 14.91 23.87
C LEU A 297 4.00 15.15 24.71
N ASN A 298 4.87 16.10 24.32
CA ASN A 298 6.07 16.45 25.10
C ASN A 298 6.59 17.90 24.94
N ASN A 299 5.76 18.87 24.55
CA ASN A 299 5.99 20.33 24.74
C ASN A 299 7.35 20.94 24.33
N LEU A 300 7.94 20.57 23.18
CA LEU A 300 9.19 21.22 22.74
C LEU A 300 9.11 22.00 21.42
N PHE A 301 8.20 21.69 20.49
CA PHE A 301 8.10 22.39 19.21
C PHE A 301 6.66 22.39 18.69
N THR A 302 6.20 23.51 18.13
CA THR A 302 4.83 23.71 17.62
C THR A 302 4.70 23.41 16.13
N THR A 303 5.81 23.44 15.38
CA THR A 303 5.86 22.99 13.97
C THR A 303 7.19 22.29 13.62
N VAL A 304 7.19 21.49 12.57
CA VAL A 304 8.38 20.93 11.90
C VAL A 304 9.33 22.03 11.48
N GLU A 305 8.78 23.12 10.94
CA GLU A 305 9.56 24.28 10.52
C GLU A 305 10.26 24.93 11.70
N GLU A 306 9.61 24.99 12.87
CA GLU A 306 10.18 25.52 14.10
C GLU A 306 11.25 24.60 14.70
N TYR A 307 11.02 23.28 14.69
CA TYR A 307 12.03 22.29 15.04
C TYR A 307 13.28 22.42 14.14
N LEU A 308 13.07 22.47 12.83
CA LEU A 308 14.15 22.67 11.87
C LEU A 308 14.81 24.05 12.08
N LYS A 309 14.04 25.11 12.42
CA LYS A 309 14.52 26.47 12.72
C LYS A 309 15.49 26.52 13.87
N THR A 310 15.07 25.99 15.00
CA THR A 310 15.88 25.91 16.21
C THR A 310 17.15 25.08 15.99
N GLU A 311 17.08 23.98 15.25
CA GLU A 311 18.23 23.11 15.02
C GLU A 311 19.22 23.64 13.96
N ALA A 312 18.76 24.43 12.98
CA ALA A 312 19.64 25.13 12.04
C ALA A 312 20.36 26.32 12.69
N GLN A 313 19.69 27.04 13.60
CA GLN A 313 20.32 28.08 14.43
C GLN A 313 21.41 27.53 15.36
N LYS A 314 21.18 26.36 15.99
CA LYS A 314 22.21 25.69 16.82
C LYS A 314 23.47 25.29 16.05
N CYS A 315 23.36 25.06 14.74
CA CYS A 315 24.48 24.68 13.88
C CYS A 315 25.13 25.88 13.14
N GLY A 316 24.75 27.12 13.47
CA GLY A 316 25.35 28.32 12.89
C GLY A 316 25.06 28.52 11.40
N ARG A 317 24.03 27.86 10.84
CA ARG A 317 23.64 28.03 9.44
C ARG A 317 22.50 29.05 9.36
N LYS A 318 22.65 30.05 8.48
CA LYS A 318 21.58 30.99 8.18
C LYS A 318 20.46 30.29 7.42
N TRP A 319 19.24 30.62 7.84
CA TRP A 319 17.97 30.23 7.24
C TRP A 319 17.81 30.78 5.83
#